data_AF-A0AAI8TUF1-F1
#
_entry.id   AF-A0AAI8TUF1-F1
#
_cell.length_a   1.000
_cell.length_b   1.000
_cell.length_c   1.000
_cell.angle_alpha   90.00
_cell.angle_beta   90.00
_cell.angle_gamma   90.00
#
_symmetry.space_group_name_H-M   'P 1'
#
loop_
_entity.id
_entity.type
_entity.pdbx_description
1 polymer ?
#
loop_
_entity_poly.entity_id
_entity_poly.type
_entity_poly.pdbx_seq_one_letter_code
_entity_poly.pdbx_strand_id
1 'polypeptide(L)' 'MDVPPVPAGTPGTVVATTVLGRPKTVFFAVSDVWGTKRFHVTVGPGDVT' A
#
# COMPACT_ATOMS: atom_id res chain seq x y z
N MET A 1 -1.14 -23.27 1.25
CA MET A 1 -0.82 -22.61 -0.02
C MET A 1 -0.89 -21.12 0.27
N ASP A 2 0.28 -20.46 0.36
CA ASP A 2 0.38 -19.02 0.58
C ASP A 2 0.04 -18.29 -0.71
N VAL A 3 -1.25 -18.23 -1.03
CA VAL A 3 -1.72 -17.29 -2.03
C VAL A 3 -1.51 -15.91 -1.43
N PRO A 4 -0.70 -15.02 -2.04
CA PRO A 4 -0.58 -13.66 -1.57
C PRO A 4 -1.99 -13.08 -1.48
N PRO A 5 -2.39 -12.48 -0.35
CA PRO A 5 -3.74 -11.96 -0.20
C PRO A 5 -4.08 -10.93 -1.27
N VAL A 6 -3.09 -10.38 -1.97
CA VAL A 6 -3.25 -9.54 -3.17
C VAL A 6 -2.15 -9.92 -4.17
N PRO A 7 -2.48 -10.23 -5.45
CA PRO A 7 -1.48 -10.45 -6.49
C PRO A 7 -0.58 -9.23 -6.72
N ALA A 8 0.70 -9.47 -7.02
CA ALA A 8 1.61 -8.40 -7.43
C ALA A 8 1.09 -7.67 -8.67
N GLY A 9 1.20 -6.33 -8.68
CA GLY A 9 0.68 -5.49 -9.78
C GLY A 9 -0.80 -5.13 -9.68
N THR A 10 -1.51 -5.54 -8.61
CA THR A 10 -2.90 -5.14 -8.40
C THR A 10 -2.99 -3.61 -8.15
N PRO A 11 -3.84 -2.88 -8.89
CA PRO A 11 -4.05 -1.46 -8.63
C PRO A 11 -4.60 -1.23 -7.22
N GLY A 12 -3.93 -0.37 -6.45
CA GLY A 12 -4.37 0.06 -5.13
C GLY A 12 -4.68 1.56 -5.12
N THR A 13 -5.57 1.99 -4.24
CA THR A 13 -5.86 3.40 -4.01
C THR A 13 -5.10 3.88 -2.79
N VAL A 14 -4.33 4.95 -2.91
CA VAL A 14 -3.73 5.62 -1.75
C VAL A 14 -4.85 6.27 -0.95
N VAL A 15 -4.98 5.88 0.32
CA VAL A 15 -6.05 6.38 1.22
C VAL A 15 -5.54 7.43 2.19
N ALA A 16 -4.27 7.35 2.58
CA ALA A 16 -3.64 8.32 3.47
C ALA A 16 -2.13 8.31 3.31
N THR A 17 -1.49 9.41 3.66
CA THR A 17 -0.03 9.51 3.77
C THR A 17 0.34 10.27 5.03
N THR A 18 1.40 9.87 5.72
CA THR A 18 1.92 10.66 6.85
C THR A 18 2.40 12.03 6.36
N VAL A 19 1.85 13.10 6.96
CA VAL A 19 2.17 14.48 6.59
C VAL A 19 3.61 14.84 7.04
N LEU A 20 3.99 14.41 8.25
CA LEU A 20 5.27 14.70 8.89
C LEU A 20 5.93 13.39 9.37
N GLY A 21 7.25 13.43 9.55
CA GLY A 21 8.06 12.25 9.88
C GLY A 21 8.82 11.70 8.67
N ARG A 22 10.06 11.26 8.89
CA ARG A 22 10.87 10.49 7.94
C ARG A 22 11.24 9.16 8.59
N PRO A 23 11.04 8.02 7.91
CA PRO A 23 10.50 7.87 6.55
C PRO A 23 8.97 8.11 6.51
N LYS A 24 8.44 8.45 5.32
CA LYS A 24 7.00 8.66 5.14
C LYS A 24 6.30 7.30 5.06
N THR A 25 5.05 7.22 5.49
CA THR A 25 4.21 6.01 5.32
C THR A 25 3.05 6.32 4.38
N VAL A 26 2.88 5.46 3.38
CA VAL A 26 1.74 5.48 2.46
C VAL A 26 0.81 4.35 2.86
N PHE A 27 -0.45 4.69 3.11
CA PHE A 27 -1.53 3.74 3.34
C PHE A 27 -2.31 3.57 2.05
N PHE A 28 -2.54 2.33 1.64
CA PHE A 28 -3.31 2.04 0.44
C PHE A 28 -4.31 0.92 0.69
N ALA A 29 -5.41 0.96 -0.08
CA ALA A 29 -6.45 -0.04 -0.05
C ALA A 29 -6.53 -0.75 -1.39
N VAL A 30 -6.72 -2.07 -1.34
CA VAL A 30 -6.98 -2.92 -2.49
C VAL A 30 -8.31 -3.62 -2.27
N SER A 31 -9.24 -3.49 -3.21
CA SER A 31 -10.50 -4.21 -3.20
C SER A 31 -10.36 -5.42 -4.12
N ASP A 32 -10.56 -6.63 -3.56
CA ASP A 32 -10.55 -7.89 -4.30
C ASP A 32 -11.88 -8.66 -4.08
N VAL A 33 -11.95 -9.89 -4.61
CA VAL A 33 -13.12 -10.77 -4.48
C VAL A 33 -13.43 -11.20 -3.04
N TRP A 34 -12.50 -10.96 -2.10
CA TRP A 34 -12.63 -11.28 -0.67
C TRP A 34 -12.90 -10.04 0.18
N GLY A 35 -12.92 -8.84 -0.43
CA GLY A 35 -13.26 -7.58 0.21
C GLY A 35 -12.15 -6.52 0.12
N THR A 36 -12.29 -5.45 0.89
CA THR A 36 -11.29 -4.37 0.92
C THR A 36 -10.21 -4.65 1.95
N LYS A 37 -8.98 -4.78 1.48
CA LYS A 37 -7.77 -4.97 2.29
C LYS A 37 -6.99 -3.67 2.39
N ARG A 38 -6.43 -3.39 3.57
CA ARG A 38 -5.64 -2.19 3.84
C ARG A 38 -4.20 -2.57 4.12
N PHE A 39 -3.28 -1.81 3.54
CA PHE A 39 -1.85 -2.02 3.64
C PHE A 39 -1.16 -0.69 3.94
N HIS A 40 0.08 -0.78 4.41
CA HIS A 40 0.96 0.37 4.53
C HIS A 40 2.36 0.02 4.06
N VAL A 41 3.05 0.99 3.48
CA VAL A 41 4.45 0.89 3.10
C VAL A 41 5.19 2.13 3.54
N THR A 42 6.41 1.93 4.00
CA THR A 42 7.33 3.01 4.33
C THR A 42 8.07 3.42 3.06
N VAL A 43 7.98 4.69 2.68
CA VAL A 43 8.62 5.25 1.50
C VAL A 43 9.74 6.22 1.89
N GLY A 44 10.89 6.03 1.25
CA GLY A 44 12.06 6.89 1.29
C GLY A 44 12.21 7.73 0.02
N PRO A 45 13.21 8.64 -0.02
CA PRO A 45 13.45 9.49 -1.18
C PRO A 45 13.74 8.74 -2.49
N GLY A 46 14.24 7.50 -2.43
CA GLY A 46 14.55 6.67 -3.61
C GLY A 46 13.37 5.87 -4.17
N ASP A 47 12.22 5.87 -3.48
CA ASP A 47 11.03 5.12 -3.92
C ASP A 47 10.11 5.95 -4.84
N VAL A 48 10.40 7.25 -5.01
CA VAL A 48 9.70 8.14 -5.92
C VAL A 48 10.50 8.22 -7.21
N THR A 49 9.96 7.65 -8.30
CA THR A 49 10.53 7.71 -9.66
C THR A 49 9.65 8.55 -10.56
#